data_AF-A0A934DKF5-F1
#
_entry.id   AF-A0A934DKF5-F1
#
_cell.length_a   1.000
_cell.length_b   1.000
_cell.length_c   1.000
_cell.angle_alpha   90.00
_cell.angle_beta   90.00
_cell.angle_gamma   90.00
#
_symmetry.space_group_name_H-M   'P 1'
#
loop_
_entity.id
_entity.type
_entity.pdbx_description
1 polymer ?
#
loop_
_entity_poly.entity_id
_entity_poly.type
_entity_poly.pdbx_seq_one_letter_code
_entity_poly.pdbx_strand_id
1 'polypeptide(L)'
;MSKIRKIEGITKESTQAMIDDALSVYPEKAKKKRSPHLAPNDAASGCSSVKSNKKTVPGVMSARGCAYAGAKGVVWGPIRDMVHVSHGPVGCGWYSWGTRRNLMSGITGVTSFPMQFTSDFQEKDIVYGGDKKLKVLLEEAHDLFPLAKGISVLSECPVGLIGDDINSVAKQSAKDLEIPIIPCNCEGFRGVSQSLGHHISNDTIRDYIIETREFAEPSSPYDIALIGDYNIGGDVWSAKSLLEEIGLNVKSVWTGDGELEKIAATHTVKLNLIHCYRSMNYMCKVMEEKYGIPWLEFNFFGPTKIR
;
A
#
# COMPACT_ATOMS: atom_id res chain seq x y z
N MET A 1 10.94 -6.33 31.74
CA MET A 1 10.58 -4.89 31.67
C MET A 1 11.85 -4.06 31.75
N SER A 2 12.37 -3.57 30.63
CA SER A 2 13.57 -2.72 30.63
C SER A 2 13.30 -1.43 31.40
N LYS A 3 14.18 -1.08 32.35
CA LYS A 3 14.13 0.21 33.05
C LYS A 3 14.00 1.34 32.02
N ILE A 4 12.90 2.08 32.05
CA ILE A 4 12.73 3.27 31.23
C ILE A 4 13.86 4.24 31.61
N ARG A 5 14.76 4.52 30.66
CA ARG A 5 15.82 5.51 30.88
C ARG A 5 15.18 6.89 30.90
N LYS A 6 15.06 7.48 32.08
CA LYS A 6 14.65 8.88 32.22
C LYS A 6 15.78 9.77 31.69
N ILE A 7 15.44 10.72 30.84
CA ILE A 7 16.36 11.75 30.35
C ILE A 7 16.17 12.96 31.26
N GLU A 8 17.27 13.47 31.82
CA GLU A 8 17.24 14.66 32.68
C GLU A 8 16.67 15.86 31.93
N GLY A 9 15.81 16.64 32.60
CA GLY A 9 15.14 17.80 32.00
C GLY A 9 13.94 17.49 31.09
N ILE A 10 13.69 16.23 30.72
CA ILE A 10 12.53 15.84 29.90
C ILE A 10 11.44 15.23 30.78
N THR A 11 10.48 16.07 31.16
CA THR A 11 9.25 15.70 31.91
C THR A 11 7.98 15.91 31.08
N LYS A 12 6.83 15.41 31.57
CA LYS A 12 5.52 15.64 30.93
C LYS A 12 5.22 17.14 30.83
N GLU A 13 5.54 17.89 31.88
CA GLU A 13 5.33 19.34 31.99
C GLU A 13 6.23 20.10 31.00
N SER A 14 7.53 19.75 30.94
CA SER A 14 8.45 20.36 29.95
C SER A 14 8.04 20.07 28.50
N THR A 15 7.50 18.86 28.25
CA THR A 15 7.00 18.46 26.93
C THR A 15 5.74 19.24 26.58
N GLN A 16 4.83 19.43 27.55
CA GLN A 16 3.62 20.23 27.34
C GLN A 16 3.97 21.70 27.05
N ALA A 17 4.93 22.27 27.80
CA ALA A 17 5.40 23.64 27.55
C ALA A 17 5.98 23.81 26.14
N MET A 18 6.78 22.84 25.67
CA MET A 18 7.29 22.82 24.28
C MET A 18 6.16 22.73 23.24
N ILE A 19 5.13 21.92 23.49
CA ILE A 19 3.95 21.81 22.62
C ILE A 19 3.21 23.16 22.55
N ASP A 20 3.00 23.80 23.70
CA ASP A 20 2.28 25.07 23.78
C ASP A 20 3.04 26.21 23.08
N ASP A 21 4.36 26.26 23.22
CA ASP A 21 5.25 27.17 22.49
C ASP A 21 5.17 26.95 20.98
N ALA A 22 5.32 25.71 20.51
CA ALA A 22 5.18 25.37 19.10
C ALA A 22 3.78 25.67 18.53
N LEU A 23 2.74 25.66 19.37
CA LEU A 23 1.38 25.99 18.99
C LEU A 23 1.09 27.50 18.98
N SER A 24 1.94 28.31 19.61
CA SER A 24 1.74 29.76 19.77
C SER A 24 1.79 30.53 18.45
N VAL A 25 2.55 30.04 17.48
CA VAL A 25 2.72 30.67 16.16
C VAL A 25 1.54 30.45 15.22
N TYR A 26 0.63 29.53 15.56
CA TYR A 26 -0.51 29.22 14.69
C TYR A 26 -1.66 30.23 14.90
N PRO A 27 -2.36 30.63 13.83
CA PRO A 27 -3.65 31.29 13.95
C PRO A 27 -4.64 30.44 14.76
N GLU A 28 -5.54 31.07 15.50
CA GLU A 28 -6.48 30.39 16.44
C GLU A 28 -7.19 29.16 15.85
N LYS A 29 -7.69 29.27 14.61
CA LYS A 29 -8.35 28.15 13.92
C LYS A 29 -7.40 26.97 13.66
N ALA A 30 -6.16 27.25 13.28
CA ALA A 30 -5.14 26.23 13.04
C ALA A 30 -4.67 25.63 14.36
N LYS A 31 -4.42 26.45 15.38
CA LYS A 31 -4.07 26.05 16.75
C LYS A 31 -5.09 25.06 17.31
N LYS A 32 -6.39 25.45 17.33
CA LYS A 32 -7.49 24.58 17.78
C LYS A 32 -7.55 23.23 17.06
N LYS A 33 -7.19 23.20 15.77
CA LYS A 33 -7.14 21.96 14.99
C LYS A 33 -5.88 21.15 15.24
N ARG A 34 -4.74 21.77 15.57
CA ARG A 34 -3.44 21.12 15.81
C ARG A 34 -3.31 20.60 17.24
N SER A 35 -3.82 21.30 18.25
CA SER A 35 -3.68 20.94 19.66
C SER A 35 -4.08 19.47 19.96
N PRO A 36 -5.18 18.92 19.44
CA PRO A 36 -5.54 17.53 19.73
C PRO A 36 -4.60 16.47 19.13
N HIS A 37 -3.64 16.85 18.30
CA HIS A 37 -2.69 15.93 17.65
C HIS A 37 -1.32 15.88 18.34
N LEU A 38 -1.14 16.61 19.45
CA LEU A 38 0.11 16.71 20.20
C LEU A 38 -0.22 16.54 21.68
N ALA A 39 0.45 15.61 22.35
CA ALA A 39 0.34 15.41 23.78
C ALA A 39 1.61 14.73 24.32
N PRO A 40 2.03 15.03 25.57
CA PRO A 40 3.01 14.20 26.27
C PRO A 40 2.49 12.76 26.40
N ASN A 41 3.36 11.78 26.18
CA ASN A 41 2.96 10.37 26.28
C ASN A 41 2.67 9.98 27.73
N ASP A 42 1.66 9.13 27.92
CA ASP A 42 1.37 8.49 29.20
C ASP A 42 1.22 6.97 29.04
N ALA A 43 2.32 6.25 29.30
CA ALA A 43 2.38 4.81 29.16
C ALA A 43 1.38 4.06 30.06
N ALA A 44 0.91 4.68 31.15
CA ALA A 44 -0.06 4.08 32.06
C ALA A 44 -1.52 4.19 31.56
N SER A 45 -1.80 5.09 30.61
CA SER A 45 -3.18 5.43 30.23
C SER A 45 -3.88 4.36 29.40
N GLY A 46 -3.15 3.42 28.79
CA GLY A 46 -3.69 2.35 27.94
C GLY A 46 -4.48 2.81 26.70
N CYS A 47 -4.64 4.12 26.50
CA CYS A 47 -5.45 4.73 25.44
C CYS A 47 -4.63 5.76 24.66
N SER A 48 -5.04 6.05 23.43
CA SER A 48 -4.36 7.06 22.61
C SER A 48 -4.55 8.47 23.19
N SER A 49 -3.45 9.14 23.51
CA SER A 49 -3.45 10.51 24.03
C SER A 49 -3.66 11.59 22.95
N VAL A 50 -3.78 11.20 21.67
CA VAL A 50 -3.89 12.12 20.54
C VAL A 50 -4.98 11.71 19.55
N LYS A 51 -5.59 12.69 18.90
CA LYS A 51 -6.43 12.45 17.72
C LYS A 51 -5.53 12.12 16.53
N SER A 52 -6.01 11.25 15.65
CA SER A 52 -5.32 10.87 14.41
C SER A 52 -6.31 10.75 13.26
N ASN A 53 -5.81 10.52 12.04
CA ASN A 53 -6.62 10.34 10.82
C ASN A 53 -7.67 11.45 10.56
N LYS A 54 -7.27 12.72 10.70
CA LYS A 54 -8.07 13.91 10.36
C LYS A 54 -7.44 14.70 9.23
N LYS A 55 -8.25 15.53 8.55
CA LYS A 55 -7.79 16.42 7.46
C LYS A 55 -6.62 17.29 7.92
N THR A 56 -5.63 17.42 7.05
CA THR A 56 -4.48 18.30 7.27
C THR A 56 -4.93 19.76 7.31
N VAL A 57 -4.32 20.57 8.18
CA VAL A 57 -4.53 22.01 8.18
C VAL A 57 -3.84 22.62 6.96
N PRO A 58 -4.50 23.46 6.13
CA PRO A 58 -3.85 24.07 4.97
C PRO A 58 -2.64 24.93 5.34
N GLY A 59 -1.59 24.91 4.51
CA GLY A 59 -0.41 25.77 4.65
C GLY A 59 0.60 25.36 5.73
N VAL A 60 0.41 24.22 6.41
CA VAL A 60 1.29 23.80 7.53
C VAL A 60 2.43 22.86 7.11
N MET A 61 2.71 22.76 5.80
CA MET A 61 3.79 21.93 5.25
C MET A 61 3.79 20.48 5.77
N SER A 62 2.65 19.80 5.63
CA SER A 62 2.52 18.42 6.10
C SER A 62 3.37 17.45 5.28
N ALA A 63 3.99 16.49 5.95
CA ALA A 63 4.71 15.38 5.32
C ALA A 63 3.81 14.26 4.75
N ARG A 64 2.49 14.48 4.67
CA ARG A 64 1.55 13.50 4.11
C ARG A 64 1.58 13.51 2.60
N GLY A 65 1.40 12.34 2.01
CA GLY A 65 1.03 12.18 0.61
C GLY A 65 -0.49 12.04 0.45
N CYS A 66 -0.89 11.45 -0.68
CA CYS A 66 -2.29 11.25 -1.07
C CYS A 66 -2.67 9.76 -1.14
N ALA A 67 -3.95 9.45 -1.43
CA ALA A 67 -4.42 8.08 -1.59
C ALA A 67 -3.67 7.32 -2.70
N TYR A 68 -3.41 7.93 -3.85
CA TYR A 68 -2.62 7.33 -4.94
C TYR A 68 -1.24 6.86 -4.45
N ALA A 69 -0.56 7.67 -3.63
CA ALA A 69 0.73 7.28 -3.06
C ALA A 69 0.62 6.03 -2.16
N GLY A 70 -0.45 5.92 -1.37
CA GLY A 70 -0.74 4.71 -0.59
C GLY A 70 -1.15 3.51 -1.45
N ALA A 71 -1.86 3.74 -2.54
CA ALA A 71 -2.30 2.67 -3.43
C ALA A 71 -1.17 2.20 -4.34
N LYS A 72 -0.76 3.03 -5.31
CA LYS A 72 0.28 2.75 -6.30
C LYS A 72 1.66 2.64 -5.65
N GLY A 73 2.05 3.65 -4.88
CA GLY A 73 3.40 3.74 -4.34
C GLY A 73 3.71 2.74 -3.22
N VAL A 74 2.71 2.33 -2.45
CA VAL A 74 2.91 1.44 -1.29
C VAL A 74 2.43 0.01 -1.54
N VAL A 75 1.16 -0.19 -1.95
CA VAL A 75 0.55 -1.53 -2.00
C VAL A 75 0.72 -2.21 -3.36
N TRP A 76 0.34 -1.55 -4.44
CA TRP A 76 0.34 -2.15 -5.78
C TRP A 76 1.74 -2.24 -6.38
N GLY A 77 2.47 -1.12 -6.38
CA GLY A 77 3.75 -0.98 -7.06
C GLY A 77 4.80 -2.07 -6.74
N PRO A 78 4.84 -2.65 -5.53
CA PRO A 78 5.75 -3.75 -5.21
C PRO A 78 5.43 -5.13 -5.82
N ILE A 79 4.25 -5.33 -6.44
CA ILE A 79 3.87 -6.59 -7.10
C ILE A 79 4.63 -6.68 -8.43
N ARG A 80 5.68 -7.49 -8.45
CA ARG A 80 6.75 -7.36 -9.45
C ARG A 80 6.33 -7.76 -10.86
N ASP A 81 5.44 -8.74 -10.99
CA ASP A 81 5.05 -9.37 -12.26
C ASP A 81 3.80 -8.74 -12.90
N MET A 82 3.37 -7.58 -12.40
CA MET A 82 2.26 -6.80 -12.94
C MET A 82 2.71 -5.47 -13.50
N VAL A 83 2.05 -5.02 -14.57
CA VAL A 83 2.16 -3.63 -15.05
C VAL A 83 1.24 -2.73 -14.23
N HIS A 84 1.73 -1.56 -13.83
CA HIS A 84 0.98 -0.60 -13.01
C HIS A 84 0.85 0.75 -13.70
N VAL A 85 -0.32 1.01 -14.29
CA VAL A 85 -0.62 2.22 -15.05
C VAL A 85 -1.00 3.36 -14.11
N SER A 86 -0.19 4.41 -14.09
CA SER A 86 -0.51 5.70 -13.46
C SER A 86 -1.45 6.45 -14.39
N HIS A 87 -2.76 6.32 -14.17
CA HIS A 87 -3.77 6.81 -15.10
C HIS A 87 -4.13 8.26 -14.77
N GLY A 88 -3.58 9.19 -15.55
CA GLY A 88 -3.68 10.62 -15.36
C GLY A 88 -2.55 11.35 -16.07
N PRO A 89 -2.26 12.61 -15.69
CA PRO A 89 -1.11 13.37 -16.19
C PRO A 89 0.23 12.76 -15.78
N VAL A 90 1.33 13.18 -16.39
CA VAL A 90 2.67 12.59 -16.18
C VAL A 90 3.19 12.61 -14.72
N GLY A 91 2.74 13.56 -13.90
CA GLY A 91 3.38 13.91 -12.64
C GLY A 91 3.43 12.80 -11.60
N CYS A 92 2.30 12.17 -11.28
CA CYS A 92 2.25 11.26 -10.11
C CYS A 92 3.06 9.98 -10.35
N GLY A 93 2.98 9.44 -11.57
CA GLY A 93 3.86 8.37 -12.03
C GLY A 93 5.35 8.74 -11.93
N TRP A 94 5.74 9.90 -12.46
CA TRP A 94 7.13 10.36 -12.47
C TRP A 94 7.75 10.49 -11.07
N TYR A 95 7.09 11.21 -10.16
CA TYR A 95 7.63 11.43 -8.81
C TYR A 95 7.63 10.18 -7.91
N SER A 96 6.89 9.14 -8.31
CA SER A 96 6.85 7.86 -7.59
C SER A 96 7.74 6.78 -8.22
N TRP A 97 8.46 7.09 -9.29
CA TRP A 97 9.28 6.11 -10.00
C TRP A 97 10.64 5.92 -9.31
N GLY A 98 10.87 4.73 -8.77
CA GLY A 98 12.16 4.36 -8.17
C GLY A 98 12.49 5.05 -6.84
N THR A 99 11.61 5.89 -6.30
CA THR A 99 11.85 6.65 -5.07
C THR A 99 11.63 5.83 -3.80
N ARG A 100 10.80 4.78 -3.88
CA ARG A 100 10.60 3.82 -2.80
C ARG A 100 11.39 2.53 -3.09
N ARG A 101 12.28 2.16 -2.18
CA ARG A 101 13.24 1.06 -2.34
C ARG A 101 12.63 -0.33 -2.10
N ASN A 102 11.39 -0.58 -2.53
CA ASN A 102 10.79 -1.91 -2.51
C ASN A 102 11.48 -2.81 -3.54
N LEU A 103 12.57 -3.47 -3.12
CA LEU A 103 13.40 -4.25 -4.03
C LEU A 103 12.61 -5.44 -4.59
N MET A 104 12.92 -5.79 -5.82
CA MET A 104 12.29 -6.89 -6.54
C MET A 104 13.36 -7.69 -7.27
N SER A 105 13.10 -8.98 -7.42
CA SER A 105 13.85 -9.87 -8.29
C SER A 105 13.26 -9.86 -9.71
N GLY A 106 13.99 -10.45 -10.66
CA GLY A 106 13.58 -10.55 -12.06
C GLY A 106 14.30 -9.57 -12.98
N ILE A 107 13.99 -9.65 -14.28
CA ILE A 107 14.57 -8.81 -15.32
C ILE A 107 13.60 -7.67 -15.57
N THR A 108 14.00 -6.43 -15.26
CA THR A 108 13.15 -5.24 -15.44
C THR A 108 12.74 -5.09 -16.90
N GLY A 109 11.43 -4.93 -17.14
CA GLY A 109 10.83 -4.84 -18.48
C GLY A 109 10.56 -6.19 -19.15
N VAL A 110 10.90 -7.32 -18.50
CA VAL A 110 10.69 -8.66 -19.06
C VAL A 110 9.92 -9.56 -18.09
N THR A 111 10.42 -9.78 -16.87
CA THR A 111 9.75 -10.61 -15.85
C THR A 111 9.40 -9.83 -14.59
N SER A 112 9.80 -8.57 -14.53
CA SER A 112 9.51 -7.64 -13.45
C SER A 112 9.24 -6.25 -14.05
N PHE A 113 8.23 -5.54 -13.58
CA PHE A 113 7.77 -4.28 -14.19
C PHE A 113 7.75 -3.07 -13.24
N PRO A 114 8.83 -2.76 -12.48
CA PRO A 114 8.93 -1.59 -11.60
C PRO A 114 9.07 -0.25 -12.36
N MET A 115 8.66 -0.22 -13.63
CA MET A 115 8.76 0.94 -14.52
C MET A 115 7.59 1.89 -14.33
N GLN A 116 7.72 3.10 -14.86
CA GLN A 116 6.62 4.04 -14.92
C GLN A 116 5.83 3.81 -16.20
N PHE A 117 4.59 3.34 -16.04
CA PHE A 117 3.57 3.30 -17.09
C PHE A 117 2.56 4.40 -16.79
N THR A 118 2.18 5.18 -17.80
CA THR A 118 1.20 6.25 -17.63
C THR A 118 0.41 6.48 -18.91
N SER A 119 -0.82 6.95 -18.75
CA SER A 119 -1.62 7.46 -19.86
C SER A 119 -1.27 8.88 -20.27
N ASP A 120 -0.41 9.59 -19.52
CA ASP A 120 0.05 10.96 -19.81
C ASP A 120 -1.07 11.87 -20.35
N PHE A 121 -2.07 12.14 -19.51
CA PHE A 121 -3.22 12.96 -19.88
C PHE A 121 -2.79 14.32 -20.41
N GLN A 122 -3.31 14.64 -21.59
CA GLN A 122 -3.25 15.93 -22.22
C GLN A 122 -4.59 16.66 -22.03
N GLU A 123 -4.64 17.95 -22.38
CA GLU A 123 -5.87 18.76 -22.26
C GLU A 123 -7.08 18.10 -22.93
N LYS A 124 -6.89 17.47 -24.11
CA LYS A 124 -7.96 16.76 -24.81
C LYS A 124 -8.54 15.58 -24.00
N ASP A 125 -7.72 14.92 -23.19
CA ASP A 125 -8.13 13.79 -22.37
C ASP A 125 -8.93 14.30 -21.14
N ILE A 126 -8.61 15.50 -20.66
CA ILE A 126 -9.40 16.20 -19.62
C ILE A 126 -10.76 16.63 -20.17
N VAL A 127 -10.80 17.18 -21.39
CA VAL A 127 -12.02 17.72 -22.00
C VAL A 127 -12.97 16.61 -22.47
N TYR A 128 -12.45 15.52 -23.03
CA TYR A 128 -13.25 14.48 -23.69
C TYR A 128 -13.23 13.11 -22.98
N GLY A 129 -12.55 12.99 -21.85
CA GLY A 129 -12.40 11.73 -21.12
C GLY A 129 -11.22 10.89 -21.60
N GLY A 130 -10.70 10.07 -20.69
CA GLY A 130 -9.53 9.21 -20.89
C GLY A 130 -9.84 7.76 -21.24
N ASP A 131 -11.10 7.32 -21.14
CA ASP A 131 -11.49 5.90 -21.29
C ASP A 131 -11.02 5.25 -22.60
N LYS A 132 -11.16 5.95 -23.72
CA LYS A 132 -10.70 5.45 -25.04
C LYS A 132 -9.18 5.32 -25.10
N LYS A 133 -8.46 6.29 -24.52
CA LYS A 133 -7.00 6.28 -24.45
C LYS A 133 -6.51 5.16 -23.53
N LEU A 134 -7.23 4.91 -22.42
CA LEU A 134 -6.94 3.81 -21.51
C LEU A 134 -7.05 2.46 -22.24
N LYS A 135 -8.11 2.23 -23.01
CA LYS A 135 -8.25 0.97 -23.78
C LYS A 135 -7.04 0.73 -24.71
N VAL A 136 -6.66 1.72 -25.50
CA VAL A 136 -5.49 1.62 -26.40
C VAL A 136 -4.21 1.36 -25.61
N LEU A 137 -4.01 2.06 -24.50
CA LEU A 137 -2.83 1.84 -23.65
C LEU A 137 -2.76 0.41 -23.10
N LEU A 138 -3.89 -0.17 -22.70
CA LEU A 138 -3.92 -1.54 -22.17
C LEU A 138 -3.56 -2.57 -23.25
N GLU A 139 -4.03 -2.37 -24.48
CA GLU A 139 -3.66 -3.17 -25.65
C GLU A 139 -2.15 -3.04 -25.94
N GLU A 140 -1.62 -1.83 -26.02
CA GLU A 140 -0.19 -1.58 -26.26
C GLU A 140 0.69 -2.15 -25.14
N ALA A 141 0.29 -2.01 -23.87
CA ALA A 141 1.03 -2.54 -22.73
C ALA A 141 1.06 -4.08 -22.75
N HIS A 142 -0.05 -4.72 -23.10
CA HIS A 142 -0.11 -6.17 -23.26
C HIS A 142 0.82 -6.66 -24.38
N ASP A 143 0.79 -6.00 -25.55
CA ASP A 143 1.57 -6.41 -26.71
C ASP A 143 3.08 -6.18 -26.53
N LEU A 144 3.47 -5.07 -25.91
CA LEU A 144 4.87 -4.74 -25.66
C LEU A 144 5.48 -5.50 -24.47
N PHE A 145 4.65 -5.91 -23.52
CA PHE A 145 5.08 -6.60 -22.29
C PHE A 145 4.31 -7.91 -22.08
N PRO A 146 4.43 -8.89 -23.00
CA PRO A 146 3.58 -10.08 -23.06
C PRO A 146 3.77 -11.06 -21.88
N LEU A 147 4.81 -10.88 -21.08
CA LEU A 147 5.08 -11.70 -19.89
C LEU A 147 4.46 -11.12 -18.61
N ALA A 148 3.85 -9.94 -18.66
CA ALA A 148 3.11 -9.38 -17.54
C ALA A 148 1.92 -10.26 -17.19
N LYS A 149 1.76 -10.57 -15.90
CA LYS A 149 0.72 -11.48 -15.40
C LYS A 149 -0.62 -10.79 -15.16
N GLY A 150 -0.63 -9.46 -15.21
CA GLY A 150 -1.82 -8.63 -15.11
C GLY A 150 -1.45 -7.15 -15.15
N ILE A 151 -2.47 -6.29 -15.27
CA ILE A 151 -2.31 -4.84 -15.31
C ILE A 151 -3.22 -4.23 -14.24
N SER A 152 -2.72 -3.32 -13.42
CA SER A 152 -3.57 -2.47 -12.59
C SER A 152 -3.61 -1.04 -13.10
N VAL A 153 -4.78 -0.42 -13.00
CA VAL A 153 -5.06 0.96 -13.43
C VAL A 153 -5.26 1.82 -12.19
N LEU A 154 -4.28 2.66 -11.86
CA LEU A 154 -4.24 3.46 -10.66
C LEU A 154 -4.69 4.88 -10.99
N SER A 155 -5.89 5.22 -10.56
CA SER A 155 -6.50 6.53 -10.85
C SER A 155 -5.74 7.67 -10.16
N GLU A 156 -5.30 8.64 -10.95
CA GLU A 156 -4.86 9.94 -10.44
C GLU A 156 -6.05 10.89 -10.25
N CYS A 157 -5.82 12.11 -9.75
CA CYS A 157 -6.89 13.05 -9.40
C CYS A 157 -7.89 13.33 -10.54
N PRO A 158 -7.50 13.56 -11.80
CA PRO A 158 -8.47 13.97 -12.82
C PRO A 158 -9.49 12.90 -13.20
N VAL A 159 -9.13 11.62 -13.15
CA VAL A 159 -9.97 10.49 -13.58
C VAL A 159 -11.36 10.56 -12.93
N GLY A 160 -11.40 10.62 -11.60
CA GLY A 160 -12.65 10.70 -10.86
C GLY A 160 -13.37 12.06 -10.96
N LEU A 161 -12.67 13.12 -11.34
CA LEU A 161 -13.26 14.46 -11.48
C LEU A 161 -13.98 14.64 -12.82
N ILE A 162 -13.44 14.05 -13.90
CA ILE A 162 -14.02 14.13 -15.23
C ILE A 162 -15.06 13.03 -15.48
N GLY A 163 -15.14 12.03 -14.59
CA GLY A 163 -16.17 10.99 -14.63
C GLY A 163 -15.84 9.82 -15.56
N ASP A 164 -14.56 9.56 -15.82
CA ASP A 164 -14.11 8.36 -16.54
C ASP A 164 -14.55 7.08 -15.81
N ASP A 165 -14.96 6.06 -16.56
CA ASP A 165 -15.36 4.76 -16.01
C ASP A 165 -14.29 3.69 -16.27
N ILE A 166 -13.19 3.80 -15.52
CA ILE A 166 -12.10 2.83 -15.59
C ILE A 166 -12.53 1.41 -15.22
N ASN A 167 -13.63 1.24 -14.47
CA ASN A 167 -14.12 -0.09 -14.08
C ASN A 167 -14.74 -0.80 -15.28
N SER A 168 -15.53 -0.09 -16.07
CA SER A 168 -16.07 -0.59 -17.34
C SER A 168 -14.96 -0.92 -18.33
N VAL A 169 -13.99 -0.01 -18.51
CA VAL A 169 -12.85 -0.23 -19.42
C VAL A 169 -12.01 -1.43 -18.99
N ALA A 170 -11.67 -1.54 -17.70
CA ALA A 170 -10.90 -2.66 -17.17
C ALA A 170 -11.64 -3.98 -17.34
N LYS A 171 -12.94 -4.03 -17.05
CA LYS A 171 -13.77 -5.23 -17.21
C LYS A 171 -13.85 -5.70 -18.66
N GLN A 172 -13.99 -4.78 -19.62
CA GLN A 172 -14.01 -5.14 -21.03
C GLN A 172 -12.61 -5.58 -21.50
N SER A 173 -11.57 -4.83 -21.16
CA SER A 173 -10.20 -5.12 -21.59
C SER A 173 -9.67 -6.44 -21.00
N ALA A 174 -10.06 -6.79 -19.76
CA ALA A 174 -9.71 -8.10 -19.19
C ALA A 174 -10.29 -9.28 -19.95
N LYS A 175 -11.46 -9.11 -20.59
CA LYS A 175 -12.04 -10.13 -21.47
C LYS A 175 -11.36 -10.15 -22.83
N ASP A 176 -11.13 -8.96 -23.41
CA ASP A 176 -10.56 -8.82 -24.74
C ASP A 176 -9.09 -9.33 -24.79
N LEU A 177 -8.33 -9.12 -23.71
CA LEU A 177 -6.89 -9.44 -23.61
C LEU A 177 -6.61 -10.74 -22.84
N GLU A 178 -7.63 -11.39 -22.27
CA GLU A 178 -7.52 -12.62 -21.48
C GLU A 178 -6.49 -12.58 -20.33
N ILE A 179 -6.20 -11.38 -19.81
CA ILE A 179 -5.35 -11.17 -18.63
C ILE A 179 -6.09 -10.33 -17.58
N PRO A 180 -5.77 -10.46 -16.28
CA PRO A 180 -6.37 -9.62 -15.25
C PRO A 180 -6.07 -8.13 -15.48
N ILE A 181 -7.13 -7.32 -15.61
CA ILE A 181 -7.04 -5.85 -15.61
C ILE A 181 -7.81 -5.31 -14.40
N ILE A 182 -7.11 -4.66 -13.46
CA ILE A 182 -7.64 -4.31 -12.15
C ILE A 182 -7.81 -2.79 -12.01
N PRO A 183 -9.04 -2.26 -11.91
CA PRO A 183 -9.28 -0.84 -11.69
C PRO A 183 -9.10 -0.48 -10.19
N CYS A 184 -8.30 0.54 -9.90
CA CYS A 184 -8.08 1.05 -8.55
C CYS A 184 -8.41 2.54 -8.47
N ASN A 185 -9.59 2.84 -7.92
CA ASN A 185 -10.13 4.20 -7.74
C ASN A 185 -9.44 4.90 -6.55
N CYS A 186 -8.17 5.25 -6.73
CA CYS A 186 -7.27 5.76 -5.70
C CYS A 186 -6.88 7.23 -5.86
N GLU A 187 -7.77 8.02 -6.46
CA GLU A 187 -7.57 9.44 -6.77
C GLU A 187 -7.07 10.21 -5.54
N GLY A 188 -6.07 11.07 -5.73
CA GLY A 188 -5.35 11.69 -4.63
C GLY A 188 -6.19 12.58 -3.70
N PHE A 189 -7.35 13.05 -4.16
CA PHE A 189 -8.30 13.83 -3.35
C PHE A 189 -9.10 12.98 -2.34
N ARG A 190 -9.10 11.65 -2.48
CA ARG A 190 -9.82 10.75 -1.58
C ARG A 190 -9.12 10.66 -0.23
N GLY A 191 -9.90 10.73 0.85
CA GLY A 191 -9.38 10.58 2.20
C GLY A 191 -8.56 11.78 2.67
N VAL A 192 -7.56 11.52 3.52
CA VAL A 192 -6.75 12.57 4.16
C VAL A 192 -5.25 12.28 4.16
N SER A 193 -4.84 11.12 3.65
CA SER A 193 -3.46 10.63 3.58
C SER A 193 -3.39 9.34 2.75
N GLN A 194 -2.18 8.79 2.62
CA GLN A 194 -1.91 7.45 2.06
C GLN A 194 -2.78 6.34 2.67
N SER A 195 -3.25 6.51 3.91
CA SER A 195 -3.99 5.47 4.64
C SER A 195 -5.27 5.01 3.94
N LEU A 196 -5.99 5.90 3.25
CA LEU A 196 -7.17 5.48 2.51
C LEU A 196 -6.79 4.74 1.23
N GLY A 197 -5.67 5.12 0.59
CA GLY A 197 -5.09 4.38 -0.52
C GLY A 197 -4.78 2.93 -0.16
N HIS A 198 -4.26 2.69 1.05
CA HIS A 198 -4.06 1.31 1.54
C HIS A 198 -5.38 0.54 1.57
N HIS A 199 -6.44 1.14 2.13
CA HIS A 199 -7.75 0.49 2.25
C HIS A 199 -8.33 0.17 0.87
N ILE A 200 -8.34 1.17 -0.03
CA ILE A 200 -8.81 1.01 -1.41
C ILE A 200 -8.07 -0.14 -2.08
N SER A 201 -6.74 -0.21 -1.97
CA SER A 201 -5.99 -1.33 -2.55
C SER A 201 -6.35 -2.68 -1.95
N ASN A 202 -6.59 -2.78 -0.63
CA ASN A 202 -6.98 -4.05 -0.01
C ASN A 202 -8.36 -4.49 -0.53
N ASP A 203 -9.32 -3.57 -0.63
CA ASP A 203 -10.64 -3.85 -1.20
C ASP A 203 -10.52 -4.29 -2.67
N THR A 204 -9.71 -3.60 -3.47
CA THR A 204 -9.48 -3.95 -4.86
C THR A 204 -8.80 -5.32 -5.01
N ILE A 205 -7.80 -5.65 -4.19
CA ILE A 205 -7.17 -6.99 -4.21
C ILE A 205 -8.18 -8.07 -3.79
N ARG A 206 -9.00 -7.82 -2.76
CA ARG A 206 -10.09 -8.72 -2.35
C ARG A 206 -11.05 -9.00 -3.51
N ASP A 207 -11.49 -7.95 -4.20
CA ASP A 207 -12.58 -8.05 -5.17
C ASP A 207 -12.14 -8.62 -6.53
N TYR A 208 -10.87 -8.46 -6.90
CA TYR A 208 -10.37 -8.80 -8.25
C TYR A 208 -9.27 -9.87 -8.30
N ILE A 209 -8.58 -10.17 -7.19
CA ILE A 209 -7.37 -11.02 -7.22
C ILE A 209 -7.50 -12.25 -6.33
N ILE A 210 -7.95 -12.09 -5.08
CA ILE A 210 -8.09 -13.21 -4.15
C ILE A 210 -9.01 -14.29 -4.75
N GLU A 211 -8.68 -15.57 -4.54
CA GLU A 211 -9.38 -16.76 -5.06
C GLU A 211 -9.31 -16.97 -6.58
N THR A 212 -8.61 -16.11 -7.32
CA THR A 212 -8.52 -16.29 -8.78
C THR A 212 -7.49 -17.33 -9.21
N ARG A 213 -6.64 -17.80 -8.28
CA ARG A 213 -5.57 -18.78 -8.49
C ARG A 213 -5.40 -19.64 -7.24
N GLU A 214 -4.75 -20.79 -7.43
CA GLU A 214 -4.38 -21.73 -6.37
C GLU A 214 -2.86 -21.95 -6.37
N PHE A 215 -2.29 -22.34 -5.22
CA PHE A 215 -0.91 -22.78 -5.18
C PHE A 215 -0.77 -24.11 -5.92
N ALA A 216 0.27 -24.23 -6.75
CA ALA A 216 0.56 -25.46 -7.47
C ALA A 216 1.09 -26.56 -6.55
N GLU A 217 1.82 -26.19 -5.49
CA GLU A 217 2.35 -27.15 -4.53
C GLU A 217 1.29 -27.60 -3.52
N PRO A 218 1.34 -28.88 -3.07
CA PRO A 218 0.43 -29.38 -2.04
C PRO A 218 0.46 -28.53 -0.77
N SER A 219 -0.69 -28.40 -0.12
CA SER A 219 -0.76 -27.67 1.15
C SER A 219 0.01 -28.40 2.25
N SER A 220 0.69 -27.62 3.08
CA SER A 220 1.38 -28.03 4.29
C SER A 220 0.74 -27.37 5.52
N PRO A 221 0.78 -28.00 6.70
CA PRO A 221 0.36 -27.36 7.95
C PRO A 221 1.22 -26.13 8.32
N TYR A 222 2.38 -25.94 7.67
CA TYR A 222 3.31 -24.85 7.94
C TYR A 222 3.25 -23.71 6.90
N ASP A 223 2.24 -23.72 6.01
CA ASP A 223 2.05 -22.67 5.01
C ASP A 223 1.64 -21.35 5.66
N ILE A 224 2.43 -20.30 5.45
CA ILE A 224 2.15 -18.94 5.94
C ILE A 224 2.23 -17.91 4.82
N ALA A 225 1.66 -16.74 5.06
CA ALA A 225 1.91 -15.55 4.26
C ALA A 225 2.50 -14.42 5.12
N LEU A 226 3.49 -13.72 4.57
CA LEU A 226 4.07 -12.52 5.16
C LEU A 226 3.31 -11.30 4.63
N ILE A 227 2.54 -10.66 5.51
CA ILE A 227 1.60 -9.60 5.16
C ILE A 227 2.10 -8.22 5.60
N GLY A 228 2.06 -7.24 4.70
CA GLY A 228 2.43 -5.86 5.01
C GLY A 228 3.94 -5.65 5.17
N ASP A 229 4.75 -6.41 4.44
CA ASP A 229 6.17 -6.12 4.25
C ASP A 229 6.44 -5.82 2.77
N TYR A 230 7.15 -4.72 2.53
CA TYR A 230 7.34 -4.14 1.22
C TYR A 230 8.77 -4.29 0.70
N ASN A 231 9.59 -5.09 1.37
CA ASN A 231 10.95 -5.42 0.98
C ASN A 231 11.83 -4.17 0.79
N ILE A 232 11.74 -3.23 1.73
CA ILE A 232 12.53 -1.99 1.66
C ILE A 232 14.00 -2.35 1.82
N GLY A 233 14.78 -2.22 0.74
CA GLY A 233 16.20 -2.57 0.78
C GLY A 233 16.52 -4.04 1.09
N GLY A 234 15.57 -4.96 0.92
CA GLY A 234 15.79 -6.40 1.18
C GLY A 234 15.22 -6.92 2.50
N ASP A 235 14.38 -6.15 3.20
CA ASP A 235 13.77 -6.55 4.48
C ASP A 235 13.04 -7.91 4.41
N VAL A 236 12.23 -8.15 3.37
CA VAL A 236 11.51 -9.42 3.17
C VAL A 236 12.48 -10.56 2.99
N TRP A 237 13.53 -10.38 2.18
CA TRP A 237 14.48 -11.46 1.90
C TRP A 237 15.18 -11.94 3.17
N SER A 238 15.51 -11.00 4.06
CA SER A 238 16.09 -11.31 5.37
C SER A 238 15.07 -11.97 6.30
N ALA A 239 13.86 -11.43 6.38
CA ALA A 239 12.78 -11.96 7.23
C ALA A 239 12.35 -13.38 6.81
N LYS A 240 12.21 -13.59 5.50
CA LYS A 240 11.80 -14.86 4.90
C LYS A 240 12.80 -15.98 5.20
N SER A 241 14.10 -15.71 5.08
CA SER A 241 15.14 -16.71 5.43
C SER A 241 14.96 -17.24 6.86
N LEU A 242 14.77 -16.34 7.84
CA LEU A 242 14.60 -16.74 9.24
C LEU A 242 13.33 -17.56 9.47
N LEU A 243 12.22 -17.21 8.80
CA LEU A 243 10.96 -17.95 8.90
C LEU A 243 11.08 -19.35 8.27
N GLU A 244 11.79 -19.47 7.15
CA GLU A 244 12.03 -20.76 6.48
C GLU A 244 13.01 -21.64 7.27
N GLU A 245 14.03 -21.06 7.90
CA GLU A 245 14.98 -21.79 8.77
C GLU A 245 14.31 -22.45 9.99
N ILE A 246 13.21 -21.88 10.50
CA ILE A 246 12.42 -22.49 11.59
C ILE A 246 11.35 -23.47 11.07
N GLY A 247 11.34 -23.76 9.77
CA GLY A 247 10.47 -24.76 9.14
C GLY A 247 9.12 -24.26 8.65
N LEU A 248 8.88 -22.93 8.63
CA LEU A 248 7.68 -22.37 8.01
C LEU A 248 7.83 -22.29 6.49
N ASN A 249 6.72 -22.39 5.78
CA ASN A 249 6.70 -22.27 4.32
C ASN A 249 6.08 -20.92 3.94
N VAL A 250 6.90 -19.94 3.55
CA VAL A 250 6.42 -18.60 3.16
C VAL A 250 5.87 -18.65 1.72
N LYS A 251 4.58 -19.00 1.61
CA LYS A 251 3.87 -19.17 0.33
C LYS A 251 3.65 -17.86 -0.42
N SER A 252 3.48 -16.76 0.29
CA SER A 252 3.15 -15.46 -0.28
C SER A 252 3.73 -14.30 0.54
N VAL A 253 4.08 -13.21 -0.15
CA VAL A 253 4.56 -11.96 0.45
C VAL A 253 3.74 -10.80 -0.10
N TRP A 254 3.20 -9.98 0.80
CA TRP A 254 2.39 -8.82 0.47
C TRP A 254 3.09 -7.53 0.89
N THR A 255 3.62 -6.73 -0.03
CA THR A 255 3.76 -7.01 -1.48
C THR A 255 5.19 -6.85 -1.97
N GLY A 256 6.16 -6.65 -1.07
CA GLY A 256 7.57 -6.54 -1.44
C GLY A 256 8.09 -7.78 -2.15
N ASP A 257 8.52 -7.63 -3.40
CA ASP A 257 8.90 -8.75 -4.27
C ASP A 257 7.77 -9.77 -4.49
N GLY A 258 6.52 -9.34 -4.34
CA GLY A 258 5.32 -10.17 -4.45
C GLY A 258 4.99 -10.54 -5.89
N GLU A 259 4.30 -11.66 -6.06
CA GLU A 259 3.83 -12.20 -7.35
C GLU A 259 2.31 -12.31 -7.33
N LEU A 260 1.66 -11.91 -8.43
CA LEU A 260 0.20 -11.90 -8.55
C LEU A 260 -0.41 -13.26 -8.21
N GLU A 261 0.14 -14.35 -8.75
CA GLU A 261 -0.39 -15.70 -8.56
C GLU A 261 -0.35 -16.13 -7.08
N LYS A 262 0.74 -15.79 -6.37
CA LYS A 262 0.88 -16.09 -4.93
C LYS A 262 -0.06 -15.25 -4.07
N ILE A 263 -0.24 -13.98 -4.44
CA ILE A 263 -1.21 -13.09 -3.78
C ILE A 263 -2.63 -13.64 -3.95
N ALA A 264 -3.03 -14.02 -5.16
CA ALA A 264 -4.33 -14.62 -5.46
C ALA A 264 -4.60 -15.92 -4.66
N ALA A 265 -3.59 -16.79 -4.56
CA ALA A 265 -3.68 -18.06 -3.84
C ALA A 265 -3.53 -17.95 -2.31
N THR A 266 -3.27 -16.75 -1.77
CA THR A 266 -2.98 -16.55 -0.32
C THR A 266 -4.12 -17.01 0.59
N HIS A 267 -5.34 -17.12 0.08
CA HIS A 267 -6.53 -17.56 0.81
C HIS A 267 -6.52 -19.04 1.25
N THR A 268 -5.43 -19.78 1.03
CA THR A 268 -5.28 -21.20 1.43
C THR A 268 -4.18 -21.44 2.48
N VAL A 269 -3.46 -20.39 2.89
CA VAL A 269 -2.42 -20.49 3.93
C VAL A 269 -3.03 -20.79 5.31
N LYS A 270 -2.20 -21.17 6.28
CA LYS A 270 -2.61 -21.52 7.65
C LYS A 270 -2.49 -20.37 8.63
N LEU A 271 -1.64 -19.39 8.34
CA LEU A 271 -1.44 -18.20 9.18
C LEU A 271 -0.96 -17.01 8.35
N ASN A 272 -1.51 -15.84 8.64
CA ASN A 272 -1.01 -14.55 8.14
C ASN A 272 -0.13 -13.87 9.19
N LEU A 273 1.16 -13.68 8.91
CA LEU A 273 2.06 -12.90 9.76
C LEU A 273 2.08 -11.46 9.28
N ILE A 274 1.47 -10.53 10.02
CA ILE A 274 1.36 -9.14 9.61
C ILE A 274 2.44 -8.27 10.26
N HIS A 275 3.26 -7.62 9.45
CA HIS A 275 4.28 -6.66 9.91
C HIS A 275 3.69 -5.24 9.95
N CYS A 276 3.33 -4.68 8.80
CA CYS A 276 2.67 -3.37 8.75
C CYS A 276 1.15 -3.53 8.99
N TYR A 277 0.76 -3.48 10.27
CA TYR A 277 -0.65 -3.51 10.66
C TYR A 277 -1.48 -2.47 9.88
N ARG A 278 -1.01 -1.22 9.79
CA ARG A 278 -1.81 -0.11 9.25
C ARG A 278 -2.23 -0.32 7.80
N SER A 279 -1.37 -0.85 6.95
CA SER A 279 -1.67 -0.93 5.52
C SER A 279 -2.47 -2.17 5.16
N MET A 280 -2.30 -3.29 5.87
CA MET A 280 -2.85 -4.59 5.44
C MET A 280 -3.81 -5.26 6.45
N ASN A 281 -4.07 -4.67 7.63
CA ASN A 281 -5.06 -5.23 8.57
C ASN A 281 -6.44 -5.48 7.92
N TYR A 282 -6.80 -4.71 6.89
CA TYR A 282 -8.06 -4.86 6.19
C TYR A 282 -8.17 -6.26 5.57
N MET A 283 -7.16 -6.67 4.78
CA MET A 283 -7.17 -8.00 4.15
C MET A 283 -6.99 -9.12 5.18
N CYS A 284 -6.20 -8.93 6.24
CA CYS A 284 -6.09 -9.92 7.31
C CYS A 284 -7.46 -10.21 7.97
N LYS A 285 -8.25 -9.18 8.28
CA LYS A 285 -9.60 -9.35 8.83
C LYS A 285 -10.52 -10.05 7.85
N VAL A 286 -10.50 -9.66 6.57
CA VAL A 286 -11.29 -10.33 5.53
C VAL A 286 -10.90 -11.82 5.44
N MET A 287 -9.61 -12.16 5.49
CA MET A 287 -9.17 -13.54 5.41
C MET A 287 -9.53 -14.35 6.67
N GLU A 288 -9.51 -13.74 7.84
CA GLU A 288 -9.97 -14.36 9.08
C GLU A 288 -11.49 -14.62 9.02
N GLU A 289 -12.28 -13.62 8.65
CA GLU A 289 -13.74 -13.69 8.59
C GLU A 289 -14.25 -14.67 7.51
N LYS A 290 -13.64 -14.66 6.32
CA LYS A 290 -14.11 -15.45 5.16
C LYS A 290 -13.48 -16.85 5.10
N TYR A 291 -12.21 -17.00 5.48
CA TYR A 291 -11.45 -18.25 5.33
C TYR A 291 -11.06 -18.90 6.65
N GLY A 292 -11.31 -18.25 7.79
CA GLY A 292 -10.86 -18.73 9.09
C GLY A 292 -9.34 -18.71 9.25
N ILE A 293 -8.61 -17.93 8.44
CA ILE A 293 -7.14 -17.85 8.52
C ILE A 293 -6.77 -16.84 9.60
N PRO A 294 -6.19 -17.28 10.74
CA PRO A 294 -5.77 -16.36 11.78
C PRO A 294 -4.66 -15.44 11.30
N TRP A 295 -4.47 -14.31 11.98
CA TRP A 295 -3.35 -13.42 11.76
C TRP A 295 -2.69 -13.00 13.08
N LEU A 296 -1.38 -12.77 13.01
CA LEU A 296 -0.55 -12.37 14.15
C LEU A 296 0.32 -11.18 13.78
N GLU A 297 0.29 -10.13 14.60
CA GLU A 297 1.24 -9.03 14.50
C GLU A 297 2.62 -9.48 14.99
N PHE A 298 3.66 -9.19 14.21
CA PHE A 298 5.05 -9.46 14.58
C PHE A 298 5.95 -8.27 14.28
N ASN A 299 7.21 -8.31 14.76
CA ASN A 299 8.15 -7.20 14.60
C ASN A 299 9.59 -7.72 14.44
N PHE A 300 10.18 -7.50 13.27
CA PHE A 300 11.56 -7.89 12.97
C PHE A 300 12.58 -6.75 13.10
N PHE A 301 12.28 -5.73 13.92
CA PHE A 301 13.22 -4.68 14.25
C PHE A 301 13.98 -4.96 15.56
N GLY A 302 15.20 -5.46 15.40
CA GLY A 302 16.16 -5.67 16.48
C GLY A 302 16.01 -7.02 17.18
N PRO A 303 17.11 -7.55 17.76
CA PRO A 303 17.18 -8.94 18.23
C PRO A 303 16.19 -9.25 19.35
N THR A 304 15.83 -8.29 20.20
CA THR A 304 14.86 -8.50 21.29
C THR A 304 13.43 -8.71 20.79
N LYS A 305 13.08 -8.18 19.61
CA LYS A 305 11.74 -8.34 19.02
C LYS A 305 11.65 -9.57 18.12
N ILE A 306 12.77 -9.96 17.50
CA ILE A 306 12.87 -11.15 16.65
C ILE A 306 12.90 -12.45 17.47
N ARG A 307 13.56 -12.45 18.64
CA ARG A 307 13.68 -13.62 19.52
C ARG A 307 12.37 -14.09 20.13
#